data_AF-A0AAU9IAE4-F1
#
_entry.id   AF-A0AAU9IAE4-F1
#
_cell.length_a   1.000
_cell.length_b   1.000
_cell.length_c   1.000
_cell.angle_alpha   90.00
_cell.angle_beta   90.00
_cell.angle_gamma   90.00
#
_symmetry.space_group_name_H-M   'P 1'
#
loop_
_entity.id
_entity.type
_entity.pdbx_description
1 polymer ?
#
loop_
_entity_poly.entity_id
_entity_poly.type
_entity_poly.pdbx_seq_one_letter_code
_entity_poly.pdbx_strand_id
1 'polypeptide(L)'
;MSQRREAIAGLEGVIQMVETPNARPTVKLLESISGQVREAIELLRVPDSQRKRLEFLLLAIQQSTEIRVHNRNGNELKQARIVDPDLFHWSMAQLHELAIAS
;
A
#
# COMPACT_ATOMS: atom_id res chain seq x y z
N MET A 1 -6.28 -12.63 -1.32
CA MET A 1 -7.58 -12.25 -0.68
C MET A 1 -7.93 -13.12 0.54
N SER A 2 -7.68 -14.44 0.54
CA SER A 2 -8.07 -15.35 1.64
C SER A 2 -7.23 -15.19 2.93
N GLN A 3 -5.90 -15.12 2.85
CA GLN A 3 -5.01 -15.00 4.02
C GLN A 3 -5.19 -13.71 4.84
N ARG A 4 -5.54 -12.60 4.19
CA ARG A 4 -5.82 -11.33 4.89
C ARG A 4 -7.10 -11.40 5.73
N ARG A 5 -8.13 -12.13 5.25
CA ARG A 5 -9.36 -12.34 6.02
C ARG A 5 -9.12 -13.24 7.23
N GLU A 6 -8.31 -14.28 7.09
CA GLU A 6 -7.91 -15.14 8.22
C GLU A 6 -7.12 -14.35 9.27
N ALA A 7 -6.20 -13.48 8.85
CA ALA A 7 -5.46 -12.59 9.75
C ALA A 7 -6.38 -11.62 10.52
N ILE A 8 -7.38 -11.03 9.84
CA ILE A 8 -8.38 -10.15 10.46
C ILE A 8 -9.25 -10.92 11.46
N ALA A 9 -9.76 -12.09 11.07
CA ALA A 9 -10.57 -12.93 11.95
C ALA A 9 -9.78 -13.40 13.19
N GLY A 10 -8.49 -13.68 13.04
CA GLY A 10 -7.59 -13.98 14.15
C GLY A 10 -7.47 -12.81 15.13
N LEU A 11 -7.29 -11.59 14.63
CA LEU A 11 -7.21 -10.38 15.46
C LEU A 11 -8.54 -10.05 16.16
N GLU A 12 -9.67 -10.23 15.47
CA GLU A 12 -11.02 -10.03 16.03
C GLU A 12 -11.31 -10.99 17.20
N GLY A 13 -10.88 -12.25 17.09
CA GLY A 13 -11.00 -13.24 18.17
C GLY A 13 -10.22 -12.86 19.43
N VAL A 14 -9.07 -12.18 19.28
CA VAL A 14 -8.28 -11.68 20.41
C VAL A 14 -8.97 -10.51 21.10
N ILE A 15 -9.52 -9.57 20.32
CA ILE A 15 -10.25 -8.42 20.84
C ILE A 15 -11.45 -8.89 21.66
N GLN A 16 -12.23 -9.84 21.13
CA GLN A 16 -13.38 -10.40 21.83
C GLN A 16 -13.00 -11.06 23.16
N MET A 17 -11.82 -11.69 23.22
CA MET A 17 -11.33 -12.32 24.44
C MET A 17 -10.86 -11.30 25.50
N VAL A 18 -10.27 -10.18 25.08
CA VAL A 18 -9.88 -9.07 25.96
C VAL A 18 -11.10 -8.32 26.48
N GLU A 19 -12.14 -8.19 25.66
CA GLU A 19 -13.40 -7.53 26.02
C GLU A 19 -14.29 -8.37 26.95
N THR A 20 -14.02 -9.68 27.08
CA THR A 20 -14.80 -10.57 27.94
C THR A 20 -14.39 -10.43 29.41
N PRO A 21 -15.25 -9.91 30.30
CA PRO A 21 -14.92 -9.74 31.71
C PRO A 21 -14.71 -11.10 32.38
N ASN A 22 -13.68 -11.22 33.22
CA ASN A 22 -13.29 -12.44 33.95
C ASN A 22 -12.81 -13.64 33.09
N ALA A 23 -12.54 -13.44 31.80
CA ALA A 23 -11.82 -14.45 31.04
C ALA A 23 -10.43 -14.67 31.67
N ARG A 24 -10.13 -15.90 32.07
CA ARG A 24 -8.78 -16.34 32.48
C ARG A 24 -8.23 -17.23 31.36
N PRO A 25 -7.51 -16.66 30.39
CA PRO A 25 -6.99 -17.42 29.27
C PRO A 25 -6.01 -18.48 29.78
N THR A 26 -6.08 -19.69 29.24
CA THR A 26 -5.04 -20.69 29.46
C THR A 26 -3.76 -20.27 28.74
N VAL A 27 -2.59 -20.67 29.26
CA VAL A 27 -1.28 -20.34 28.64
C VAL A 27 -1.23 -20.78 27.18
N LYS A 28 -1.79 -21.96 26.85
CA LYS A 28 -1.90 -22.45 25.47
C LYS A 28 -2.73 -21.55 24.55
N LEU A 29 -3.80 -20.95 25.07
CA LEU A 29 -4.64 -20.04 24.32
C LEU A 29 -3.90 -18.73 24.01
N LEU A 30 -3.14 -18.22 24.99
CA LEU A 30 -2.29 -17.03 24.81
C LEU A 30 -1.15 -17.26 23.82
N GLU A 31 -0.52 -18.44 23.83
CA GLU A 31 0.51 -18.82 22.85
C GLU A 31 -0.05 -18.92 21.43
N SER A 32 -1.21 -19.57 21.27
CA SER A 32 -1.91 -19.66 19.98
C SER A 32 -2.27 -18.28 19.43
N ILE A 33 -2.80 -17.41 20.29
CA ILE A 33 -3.12 -16.02 19.97
C ILE A 33 -1.87 -15.24 19.59
N SER A 34 -0.79 -15.35 20.36
CA SER A 34 0.47 -14.66 20.06
C SER A 34 1.04 -15.07 18.70
N GLY A 35 0.94 -16.35 18.36
CA GLY A 35 1.33 -16.88 17.05
C GLY A 35 0.50 -16.26 15.92
N GLN A 36 -0.84 -16.31 16.03
CA GLN A 36 -1.75 -15.75 15.03
C GLN A 36 -1.61 -14.24 14.85
N VAL A 37 -1.40 -13.50 15.95
CA VAL A 37 -1.16 -12.06 15.91
C VAL A 37 0.17 -11.73 15.25
N ARG A 38 1.24 -12.47 15.53
CA ARG A 38 2.55 -12.28 14.87
C ARG A 38 2.45 -12.56 13.38
N GLU A 39 1.77 -13.63 12.98
CA GLU A 39 1.56 -13.97 11.58
C GLU A 39 0.72 -12.91 10.87
N ALA A 40 -0.35 -12.42 11.51
CA ALA A 40 -1.15 -11.31 11.00
C ALA A 40 -0.33 -10.01 10.87
N ILE A 41 0.52 -9.69 11.85
CA ILE A 41 1.42 -8.53 11.79
C ILE A 41 2.43 -8.67 10.66
N GLU A 42 3.01 -9.85 10.46
CA GLU A 42 3.96 -10.08 9.37
C GLU A 42 3.27 -10.00 8.01
N LEU A 43 2.07 -10.56 7.86
CA LEU A 43 1.24 -10.42 6.65
C LEU A 43 0.85 -8.97 6.37
N LEU A 44 0.56 -8.17 7.40
CA LEU A 44 0.28 -6.73 7.27
C LEU A 44 1.54 -5.90 7.03
N ARG A 45 2.71 -6.39 7.46
CA ARG A 45 4.02 -5.77 7.20
C ARG A 45 4.55 -6.04 5.81
N VAL A 46 4.13 -7.11 5.13
CA VAL A 46 4.41 -7.30 3.70
C VAL A 46 3.92 -6.05 2.98
N PRO A 47 4.81 -5.19 2.46
CA PRO A 47 4.36 -3.92 1.94
C PRO A 47 3.57 -4.24 0.68
N ASP A 48 2.34 -3.74 0.64
CA ASP A 48 1.37 -4.04 -0.39
C ASP A 48 2.06 -3.97 -1.76
N SER A 49 2.16 -5.13 -2.41
CA SER A 49 2.87 -5.25 -3.69
C SER A 49 2.33 -4.25 -4.72
N GLN A 50 1.05 -3.88 -4.61
CA GLN A 50 0.45 -2.83 -5.41
C GLN A 50 0.96 -1.43 -5.04
N ARG A 51 1.12 -1.11 -3.74
CA ARG A 51 1.71 0.15 -3.29
C ARG A 51 3.15 0.30 -3.78
N LYS A 52 4.00 -0.73 -3.64
CA LYS A 52 5.38 -0.68 -4.15
C LYS A 52 5.42 -0.47 -5.66
N ARG A 53 4.54 -1.14 -6.40
CA ARG A 53 4.45 -0.99 -7.85
C ARG A 53 3.99 0.43 -8.21
N LEU A 54 3.01 0.99 -7.51
CA LEU A 54 2.58 2.38 -7.69
C LEU A 54 3.71 3.38 -7.42
N GLU A 55 4.43 3.22 -6.32
CA GLU A 55 5.59 4.07 -5.98
C GLU A 55 6.66 4.04 -7.08
N PHE A 56 6.95 2.86 -7.62
CA PHE A 56 7.88 2.70 -8.73
C PHE A 56 7.41 3.42 -10.00
N LEU A 57 6.13 3.30 -10.34
CA LEU A 57 5.56 3.96 -11.52
C LEU A 57 5.57 5.48 -11.39
N LEU A 58 5.25 6.02 -10.20
CA LEU A 58 5.33 7.45 -9.94
C LEU A 58 6.76 7.97 -10.06
N LEU A 59 7.75 7.22 -9.57
CA LEU A 59 9.16 7.54 -9.74
C LEU A 59 9.56 7.55 -11.22
N ALA A 60 9.13 6.56 -12.00
CA ALA A 60 9.43 6.50 -13.43
C ALA A 60 8.79 7.67 -14.22
N ILE A 61 7.57 8.09 -13.87
CA ILE A 61 6.94 9.31 -14.42
C ILE A 61 7.76 10.55 -14.04
N GLN A 62 8.21 10.66 -12.78
CA GLN A 62 9.04 11.77 -12.34
C GLN A 62 10.38 11.82 -13.10
N GLN A 63 11.07 10.70 -13.28
CA GLN A 63 12.36 10.66 -13.98
C GLN A 63 12.23 10.92 -15.49
N SER A 64 11.09 10.56 -16.08
CA SER A 64 10.81 10.78 -17.50
C SER A 64 10.23 12.16 -17.82
N THR A 65 10.02 13.02 -16.81
CA THR A 65 9.45 14.36 -16.98
C THR A 65 10.28 15.45 -16.30
N GLU A 66 10.26 16.63 -16.89
CA GLU A 66 10.86 17.86 -16.35
C GLU A 66 9.76 18.90 -16.18
N ILE A 67 9.61 19.47 -14.99
CA ILE A 67 8.67 20.57 -14.74
C ILE A 67 9.40 21.90 -14.93
N ARG A 68 8.94 22.69 -15.90
CA ARG A 68 9.42 24.05 -16.13
C ARG A 68 8.38 25.04 -15.63
N VAL A 69 8.84 26.02 -14.87
CA VAL A 69 8.00 27.10 -14.37
C VAL A 69 8.30 28.36 -15.18
N HIS A 70 7.28 28.90 -15.83
CA HIS A 70 7.35 30.13 -16.61
C HIS A 70 6.46 31.18 -15.96
N ASN A 71 6.91 32.43 -15.96
CA ASN A 71 6.07 33.55 -15.55
C ASN A 71 5.63 34.30 -16.82
N ARG A 72 4.32 34.33 -17.09
CA ARG A 72 3.74 35.00 -18.26
C ARG A 72 2.61 35.92 -17.81
N ASN A 73 2.78 37.23 -18.01
CA ASN A 73 1.81 38.26 -17.63
C ASN A 73 1.42 38.20 -16.13
N GLY A 74 2.37 37.86 -15.25
CA GLY A 74 2.13 37.72 -13.80
C GLY A 74 1.53 36.37 -13.38
N ASN A 75 1.22 35.48 -14.33
CA ASN A 75 0.74 34.13 -14.04
C ASN A 75 1.88 33.12 -14.10
N GLU A 76 1.97 32.28 -13.07
CA GLU A 76 2.88 31.13 -13.02
C GLU A 76 2.30 29.97 -13.84
N LEU A 77 2.95 29.66 -14.96
CA LEU A 77 2.64 28.53 -15.83
C LEU A 77 3.62 27.39 -15.56
N LYS A 78 3.10 26.26 -15.08
CA LYS A 78 3.88 25.02 -14.91
C LYS A 78 3.67 24.15 -16.14
N GLN A 79 4.73 23.93 -16.89
CA GLN A 79 4.74 23.05 -18.06
C GLN A 79 5.51 21.77 -17.74
N ALA A 80 4.86 20.62 -17.91
CA ALA A 80 5.55 19.34 -17.89
C ALA A 80 6.10 19.02 -19.29
N ARG A 81 7.40 18.77 -19.38
CA ARG A 81 8.09 18.32 -20.59
C ARG A 81 8.47 16.87 -20.41
N ILE A 82 8.11 16.02 -21.37
CA ILE A 82 8.56 14.63 -21.41
C ILE A 82 10.00 14.60 -21.94
N VAL A 83 10.93 14.07 -21.16
CA VAL A 83 12.36 13.96 -21.51
C VAL A 83 12.76 12.54 -21.91
N ASP A 84 12.01 11.54 -21.44
CA ASP A 84 12.13 10.14 -21.84
C ASP A 84 10.74 9.61 -22.26
N PRO A 85 10.41 9.66 -23.56
CA PRO A 85 9.12 9.22 -24.04
C PRO A 85 8.84 7.74 -23.76
N ASP A 86 9.84 6.87 -23.90
CA ASP A 86 9.63 5.43 -23.77
C ASP A 86 9.28 5.06 -22.32
N LEU A 87 10.04 5.60 -21.35
CA LEU A 87 9.77 5.40 -19.93
C LEU A 87 8.44 6.03 -19.52
N PHE A 88 8.12 7.22 -20.04
CA PHE A 88 6.85 7.89 -19.74
C PHE A 88 5.64 7.07 -20.21
N HIS A 89 5.62 6.67 -21.49
CA HIS A 89 4.48 5.94 -22.05
C HIS A 89 4.32 4.56 -21.41
N TRP A 90 5.43 3.85 -21.16
CA TRP A 90 5.39 2.59 -20.43
C TRP A 90 4.80 2.77 -19.03
N SER A 91 5.28 3.77 -18.27
CA SER A 91 4.82 4.01 -16.89
C SER A 91 3.34 4.39 -16.84
N MET A 92 2.89 5.22 -17.79
CA MET A 92 1.49 5.61 -17.91
C MET A 92 0.58 4.44 -18.29
N ALA A 93 1.01 3.55 -19.19
CA ALA A 93 0.26 2.35 -19.54
C ALA A 93 0.08 1.43 -18.32
N GLN A 94 1.16 1.21 -17.55
CA GLN A 94 1.12 0.40 -16.33
C GLN A 94 0.26 1.03 -15.23
N LEU A 95 0.26 2.36 -15.10
CA LEU A 95 -0.60 3.08 -14.16
C LEU A 95 -2.08 2.92 -14.53
N HIS A 96 -2.41 3.02 -15.82
CA HIS A 96 -3.78 2.79 -16.31
C HIS A 96 -4.25 1.36 -16.04
N GLU A 97 -3.40 0.35 -16.29
CA GLU A 97 -3.72 -1.04 -15.96
C GLU A 97 -4.01 -1.23 -14.46
N LEU A 98 -3.23 -0.60 -13.59
CA LEU A 98 -3.45 -0.64 -12.15
C LEU A 98 -4.77 0.03 -11.74
N ALA A 99 -5.11 1.17 -12.33
CA ALA A 99 -6.35 1.89 -12.03
C ALA A 99 -7.62 1.16 -12.50
N ILE A 100 -7.53 0.33 -13.54
CA ILE A 100 -8.64 -0.53 -14.00
C ILE A 100 -8.80 -1.75 -13.09
N ALA A 101 -7.70 -2.25 -12.53
CA ALA A 101 -7.68 -3.44 -11.68
C ALA A 101 -8.01 -3.19 -10.19
N SER A 102 -8.12 -1.92 -9.77
CA SER A 102 -8.44 -1.48 -8.41
C SER A 102 -9.93 -1.20 -8.21
#